data_AF-A0A3D3YW75-F1
#
_entry.id   AF-A0A3D3YW75-F1
#
_cell.length_a   1.000
_cell.length_b   1.000
_cell.length_c   1.000
_cell.angle_alpha   90.00
_cell.angle_beta   90.00
_cell.angle_gamma   90.00
#
_symmetry.space_group_name_H-M   'P 1'
#
loop_
_entity.id
_entity.type
_entity.pdbx_description
1 polymer ?
#
loop_
_entity_poly.entity_id
_entity_poly.type
_entity_poly.pdbx_seq_one_letter_code
_entity_poly.pdbx_strand_id
1 'polypeptide(L)'
;VHDHGTVVVIQGPRFSTRAESASFAREGWEVINMTQHPEAILARELEICYANISLITDYDVGVAGEVEAVTHEEVIRAFTDNLGKLRDLLFRVIAALPDERTCVCANALENARFTV
;
A
#
# COMPACT_ATOMS: atom_id res chain seq x y z
N VAL A 1 -1.03 -5.07 13.74
CA VAL A 1 0.01 -4.35 12.96
C VAL A 1 0.94 -5.42 12.43
N HIS A 2 1.25 -5.37 11.15
CA HIS A 2 2.16 -6.29 10.48
C HIS A 2 3.44 -5.50 10.13
N ASP A 3 4.61 -6.12 10.32
CA ASP A 3 5.90 -5.44 10.11
C ASP A 3 6.32 -5.41 8.63
N HIS A 4 5.68 -6.21 7.78
CA HIS A 4 5.89 -6.26 6.34
C HIS A 4 4.59 -6.62 5.62
N GLY A 5 4.59 -6.42 4.30
CA GLY A 5 3.49 -6.78 3.41
C GLY A 5 3.82 -6.49 1.95
N THR A 6 3.63 -7.47 1.07
CA THR A 6 3.81 -7.36 -0.38
C THR A 6 2.49 -7.01 -1.05
N VAL A 7 2.42 -5.85 -1.71
CA VAL A 7 1.16 -5.32 -2.25
C VAL A 7 1.06 -5.53 -3.75
N VAL A 8 -0.02 -6.19 -4.20
CA VAL A 8 -0.41 -6.21 -5.61
C VAL A 8 -1.23 -4.97 -5.94
N VAL A 9 -0.85 -4.26 -7.00
CA VAL A 9 -1.61 -3.10 -7.50
C VAL A 9 -2.31 -3.51 -8.79
N ILE A 10 -3.64 -3.45 -8.77
CA ILE A 10 -4.48 -3.73 -9.95
C ILE A 10 -5.05 -2.44 -10.52
N GLN A 11 -5.50 -2.47 -11.77
CA GLN A 11 -6.01 -1.27 -12.44
C GLN A 11 -7.34 -0.74 -11.88
N GLY A 12 -8.20 -1.61 -11.33
CA GLY A 12 -9.57 -1.21 -10.99
C GLY A 12 -10.41 -0.80 -12.22
N PRO A 13 -11.57 -0.14 -12.05
CA PRO A 13 -12.23 0.20 -10.77
C PRO A 13 -12.99 -1.00 -10.16
N ARG A 14 -13.06 -2.13 -10.87
CA ARG A 14 -13.67 -3.36 -10.34
C ARG A 14 -12.77 -4.01 -9.29
N PHE A 15 -13.39 -4.73 -8.37
CA PHE A 15 -12.69 -5.70 -7.55
C PHE A 15 -12.22 -6.90 -8.39
N SER A 16 -11.31 -7.67 -7.81
CA SER A 16 -10.81 -8.90 -8.41
C SER A 16 -11.89 -9.98 -8.43
N THR A 17 -11.80 -10.86 -9.42
CA THR A 17 -12.55 -12.12 -9.41
C THR A 17 -11.88 -13.10 -8.45
N ARG A 18 -12.62 -14.11 -7.97
CA ARG A 18 -12.04 -15.14 -7.08
C ARG A 18 -10.82 -15.84 -7.68
N ALA A 19 -10.80 -16.03 -8.99
CA ALA A 19 -9.67 -16.65 -9.68
C ALA A 19 -8.41 -15.76 -9.63
N GLU A 20 -8.57 -14.44 -9.80
CA GLU A 20 -7.48 -13.47 -9.69
C GLU A 20 -6.94 -13.43 -8.27
N SER A 21 -7.81 -13.28 -7.27
CA SER A 21 -7.42 -13.25 -5.85
C SER A 21 -6.73 -14.52 -5.41
N ALA A 22 -7.20 -15.69 -5.87
CA ALA A 22 -6.53 -16.97 -5.63
C ALA A 22 -5.19 -17.08 -6.36
N SER A 23 -5.01 -16.44 -7.52
CA SER A 23 -3.70 -16.33 -8.16
C SER A 23 -2.76 -15.48 -7.33
N PHE A 24 -3.21 -14.29 -6.91
CA PHE A 24 -2.39 -13.38 -6.11
C PHE A 24 -1.95 -14.02 -4.79
N ALA A 25 -2.86 -14.68 -4.07
CA ALA A 25 -2.51 -15.40 -2.85
C ALA A 25 -1.48 -16.51 -3.09
N ARG A 26 -1.60 -17.28 -4.20
CA ARG A 26 -0.62 -18.33 -4.56
C ARG A 26 0.74 -17.79 -4.95
N GLU A 27 0.77 -16.59 -5.53
CA GLU A 27 2.01 -15.88 -5.91
C GLU A 27 2.68 -15.18 -4.70
N GLY A 28 2.05 -15.21 -3.52
CA GLY A 28 2.61 -14.67 -2.28
C GLY A 28 2.30 -13.20 -2.03
N TRP A 29 1.34 -12.62 -2.74
CA TRP A 29 0.86 -11.27 -2.46
C TRP A 29 0.01 -11.26 -1.17
N GLU A 30 0.20 -10.25 -0.33
CA GLU A 30 -0.40 -10.17 1.01
C GLU A 30 -1.50 -9.11 1.09
N VAL A 31 -1.43 -8.07 0.25
CA VAL A 31 -2.40 -6.96 0.22
C VAL A 31 -2.70 -6.59 -1.22
N ILE A 32 -3.92 -6.13 -1.50
CA ILE A 32 -4.34 -5.64 -2.82
C ILE A 32 -4.81 -4.18 -2.72
N ASN A 33 -4.43 -3.34 -3.69
CA ASN A 33 -5.04 -2.01 -3.89
C ASN A 33 -4.94 -1.56 -5.36
N MET A 34 -5.22 -0.26 -5.60
CA MET A 34 -5.31 0.32 -6.95
C MET A 34 -4.52 1.62 -7.12
N THR A 35 -3.72 2.04 -6.14
CA THR A 35 -3.17 3.41 -6.09
C THR A 35 -1.65 3.50 -5.94
N GLN A 36 -1.00 2.49 -5.34
CA GLN A 36 0.44 2.59 -5.02
C GLN A 36 1.35 2.59 -6.25
N HIS A 37 0.88 2.07 -7.38
CA HIS A 37 1.57 2.19 -8.66
C HIS A 37 0.75 3.13 -9.57
N PRO A 38 1.38 4.15 -10.21
CA PRO A 38 2.81 4.43 -10.26
C PRO A 38 3.36 5.31 -9.12
N GLU A 39 2.57 5.66 -8.10
CA GLU A 39 2.95 6.63 -7.05
C GLU A 39 4.31 6.35 -6.40
N ALA A 40 4.56 5.12 -5.94
CA ALA A 40 5.82 4.75 -5.28
C ALA A 40 7.04 4.86 -6.22
N ILE A 41 6.84 4.60 -7.53
CA ILE A 41 7.89 4.70 -8.54
C ILE A 41 8.20 6.17 -8.82
N LEU A 42 7.16 6.99 -9.01
CA LEU A 42 7.33 8.43 -9.23
C LEU A 42 7.99 9.12 -8.03
N ALA A 43 7.62 8.76 -6.80
CA ALA A 43 8.28 9.28 -5.60
C ALA A 43 9.76 8.89 -5.55
N ARG A 44 10.11 7.67 -5.97
CA ARG A 44 11.50 7.22 -6.05
C ARG A 44 12.29 7.98 -7.11
N GLU A 45 11.71 8.22 -8.28
CA GLU A 45 12.33 9.02 -9.35
C GLU A 45 12.52 10.50 -8.95
N LEU A 46 11.69 11.01 -8.05
CA LEU A 46 11.86 12.34 -7.46
C LEU A 46 12.81 12.37 -6.24
N GLU A 47 13.45 11.24 -5.90
CA GLU A 47 14.34 11.11 -4.74
C GLU A 47 13.67 11.49 -3.40
N ILE A 48 12.37 11.16 -3.27
CA ILE A 48 11.56 11.34 -2.05
C ILE A 48 11.58 10.03 -1.25
N CYS A 49 11.88 10.05 0.06
CA CYS A 49 11.71 8.84 0.89
C CYS A 49 10.18 8.58 1.00
N TYR A 50 9.70 7.44 0.49
CA TYR A 50 8.28 7.07 0.42
C TYR A 50 8.01 5.87 1.34
N ALA A 51 6.92 5.95 2.11
CA ALA A 51 6.42 4.86 2.94
C ALA A 51 4.90 4.76 2.77
N ASN A 52 4.39 3.54 2.64
CA ASN A 52 2.97 3.27 2.54
C ASN A 52 2.43 2.71 3.85
N ILE A 53 1.25 3.18 4.26
CA ILE A 53 0.49 2.63 5.39
C ILE A 53 -0.80 2.04 4.81
N SER A 54 -0.78 0.72 4.56
CA SER A 54 -1.98 0.02 4.11
C SER A 54 -2.93 -0.22 5.29
N LEU A 55 -4.12 0.37 5.22
CA LEU A 55 -5.21 -0.01 6.11
C LEU A 55 -5.96 -1.20 5.50
N ILE A 56 -5.93 -2.34 6.17
CA ILE A 56 -6.67 -3.52 5.73
C ILE A 56 -8.15 -3.30 6.05
N THR A 57 -8.95 -3.13 5.01
CA THR A 57 -10.40 -2.89 5.11
C THR A 57 -11.22 -4.18 5.01
N ASP A 58 -10.68 -5.19 4.34
CA ASP A 58 -11.39 -6.42 3.98
C ASP A 58 -10.39 -7.52 3.56
N TYR A 59 -10.93 -8.70 3.22
CA TYR A 59 -10.18 -9.87 2.74
C TYR A 59 -10.42 -10.13 1.24
N ASP A 60 -10.64 -9.07 0.46
CA ASP A 60 -11.02 -9.13 -0.97
C ASP A 60 -12.24 -10.05 -1.17
N VAL A 61 -12.29 -10.88 -2.22
CA VAL A 61 -13.40 -11.82 -2.48
C VAL A 61 -13.31 -13.14 -1.72
N GLY A 62 -12.51 -13.20 -0.64
CA GLY A 62 -12.45 -14.31 0.31
C GLY A 62 -11.74 -15.55 -0.25
N VAL A 63 -10.41 -15.62 -0.10
CA VAL A 63 -9.63 -16.84 -0.38
C VAL A 63 -9.78 -17.82 0.78
N ALA A 64 -10.98 -18.36 1.00
CA ALA A 64 -11.28 -19.60 1.75
C ALA A 64 -12.80 -19.87 1.96
N GLY A 65 -13.70 -19.36 1.12
CA GLY A 65 -15.11 -19.78 1.15
C GLY A 65 -15.95 -19.37 2.37
N GLU A 66 -15.40 -18.58 3.30
CA GLU A 66 -16.09 -18.14 4.53
C GLU A 66 -16.39 -16.63 4.58
N VAL A 67 -15.99 -15.85 3.56
CA VAL A 67 -16.16 -14.38 3.56
C VAL A 67 -16.86 -13.93 2.29
N GLU A 68 -17.92 -13.13 2.45
CA GLU A 68 -18.70 -12.51 1.37
C GLU A 68 -17.84 -11.56 0.52
N ALA A 69 -18.24 -11.31 -0.73
CA ALA A 69 -17.52 -10.41 -1.60
C ALA A 69 -17.58 -8.97 -1.09
N VAL A 70 -16.44 -8.28 -1.06
CA VAL A 70 -16.35 -6.91 -0.56
C VAL A 70 -17.24 -5.94 -1.33
N THR A 71 -17.93 -5.08 -0.58
CA THR A 71 -18.66 -3.93 -1.11
C THR A 71 -17.94 -2.63 -0.82
N HIS A 72 -18.22 -1.60 -1.63
CA HIS A 72 -17.64 -0.26 -1.43
C HIS A 72 -18.01 0.34 -0.06
N GLU A 73 -19.21 0.06 0.45
CA GLU A 73 -19.69 0.57 1.73
C GLU A 73 -18.91 -0.01 2.92
N GLU A 74 -18.58 -1.32 2.87
CA GLU A 74 -17.77 -1.98 3.90
C GLU A 74 -16.36 -1.40 3.99
N VAL A 75 -15.75 -1.10 2.84
CA VAL A 75 -14.45 -0.43 2.77
C VAL A 75 -14.48 0.93 3.46
N ILE A 76 -15.48 1.78 3.15
CA ILE A 76 -15.61 3.12 3.76
C ILE A 76 -15.83 3.02 5.27
N ARG A 77 -16.65 2.07 5.72
CA ARG A 77 -16.91 1.87 7.15
C ARG A 77 -15.64 1.47 7.90
N ALA A 78 -14.95 0.44 7.43
CA ALA A 78 -13.69 -0.01 8.03
C ALA A 78 -12.63 1.09 8.03
N PHE A 79 -12.58 1.90 6.97
CA PHE A 79 -11.71 3.07 6.89
C PHE A 79 -12.03 4.10 7.99
N THR A 80 -13.31 4.48 8.10
CA THR A 80 -13.78 5.48 9.07
C THR A 80 -13.50 5.04 10.52
N ASP A 81 -13.74 3.77 10.83
CA ASP A 81 -13.53 3.22 12.17
C ASP A 81 -12.04 3.24 12.60
N ASN A 82 -11.12 3.27 11.65
CA ASN A 82 -9.68 3.26 11.91
C ASN A 82 -8.99 4.63 11.72
N LEU A 83 -9.72 5.67 11.28
CA LEU A 83 -9.16 7.01 11.06
C LEU A 83 -8.46 7.59 12.28
N GLY A 84 -9.01 7.39 13.48
CA GLY A 84 -8.40 7.87 14.72
C GLY A 84 -7.00 7.28 14.95
N LYS A 85 -6.86 5.96 14.80
CA LYS A 85 -5.58 5.25 14.97
C LYS A 85 -4.57 5.66 13.91
N LEU A 86 -5.02 5.83 12.65
CA LEU A 86 -4.17 6.28 11.56
C LEU A 86 -3.64 7.70 11.83
N ARG A 87 -4.50 8.61 12.29
CA ARG A 87 -4.12 9.99 12.62
C ARG A 87 -3.07 10.04 13.73
N ASP A 88 -3.28 9.29 14.81
CA ASP A 88 -2.33 9.22 15.92
C ASP A 88 -0.99 8.64 15.49
N LEU A 89 -1.00 7.60 14.63
CA LEU A 89 0.21 7.05 14.03
C LEU A 89 0.95 8.10 13.19
N LEU A 90 0.25 8.81 12.31
CA LEU A 90 0.86 9.82 11.45
C LEU A 90 1.56 10.92 12.26
N PHE A 91 0.92 11.45 13.30
CA PHE A 91 1.57 12.46 14.15
C PHE A 91 2.82 11.95 14.85
N ARG A 92 2.80 10.71 15.34
CA ARG A 92 3.97 10.09 15.99
C ARG A 92 5.10 9.86 14.99
N VAL A 93 4.78 9.37 13.79
CA VAL A 93 5.78 9.14 12.73
C VAL A 93 6.41 10.46 12.32
N ILE A 94 5.59 11.49 12.02
CA ILE A 94 6.09 12.81 11.61
C ILE A 94 6.99 13.42 12.69
N ALA A 95 6.61 13.33 13.97
CA ALA A 95 7.43 13.83 15.07
C ALA A 95 8.73 13.05 15.30
N ALA A 96 8.81 11.79 14.83
CA ALA A 96 9.99 10.94 14.94
C ALA A 96 10.89 10.97 13.71
N LEU A 97 10.50 11.68 12.64
CA LEU A 97 11.35 11.83 11.46
C LEU A 97 12.62 12.63 11.82
N PRO A 98 13.79 12.20 11.34
CA PRO A 98 15.03 12.95 11.56
C PRO A 98 15.04 14.25 10.75
N ASP A 99 15.67 15.30 11.29
CA ASP A 99 15.88 16.56 10.58
C ASP A 99 16.82 16.38 9.36
N GLU A 100 17.80 15.49 9.49
CA GLU A 100 18.76 15.17 8.43
C GLU A 100 18.39 13.87 7.70
N ARG A 101 18.39 13.93 6.37
CA ARG A 101 18.07 12.79 5.51
C ARG A 101 19.34 12.05 5.09
N THR A 102 19.56 10.88 5.67
CA THR A 102 20.68 9.97 5.35
C THR A 102 20.23 8.70 4.61
N CYS A 103 18.95 8.64 4.20
CA CYS A 103 18.32 7.50 3.51
C CYS A 103 18.86 7.34 2.07
N VAL A 104 18.91 6.12 1.55
CA VAL A 104 19.33 5.84 0.16
C VAL A 104 18.43 6.50 -0.89
N CYS A 105 17.21 6.90 -0.53
CA CYS A 105 16.31 7.57 -1.47
C CYS A 105 16.82 8.93 -1.92
N ALA A 106 17.70 9.59 -1.13
CA ALA A 106 18.24 10.90 -1.45
C ALA A 106 19.11 10.94 -2.71
N ASN A 107 19.70 9.80 -3.08
CA ASN A 107 20.60 9.64 -4.23
C ASN A 107 20.14 8.50 -5.14
N ALA A 108 18.84 8.18 -5.13
CA ALA A 108 18.30 7.03 -5.86
C ALA A 108 18.59 7.08 -7.36
N LEU A 109 18.76 8.28 -7.93
CA LEU A 109 19.03 8.46 -9.35
C LEU A 109 20.52 8.61 -9.70
N GLU A 110 21.41 8.68 -8.71
CA GLU A 110 22.85 8.94 -8.93
C GLU A 110 23.45 8.04 -10.03
N ASN A 111 23.06 6.76 -10.04
CA ASN A 111 23.53 5.76 -11.01
C ASN A 111 22.42 5.21 -11.91
N ALA A 112 21.22 5.81 -11.89
CA ALA A 112 20.06 5.33 -12.66
C ALA A 112 19.64 6.27 -13.79
N ARG A 113 20.32 7.42 -13.96
CA ARG A 113 20.05 8.39 -15.02
C ARG A 113 21.17 8.40 -16.06
N PHE A 114 20.80 8.42 -17.35
CA PHE A 114 21.73 8.82 -18.39
C PHE A 114 21.92 10.34 -18.31
N THR A 115 23.15 10.79 -18.09
CA THR A 115 23.51 12.18 -18.27
C THR A 115 23.96 12.34 -19.72
N VAL A 116 23.15 13.05 -20.51
CA VAL A 116 23.54 13.47 -21.88
C VAL A 116 24.32 14.77 -21.78
#